data_AF-A0A7S0GMM7-F1
#
_entry.id   AF-A0A7S0GMM7-F1
#
_cell.length_a   1.000
_cell.length_b   1.000
_cell.length_c   1.000
_cell.angle_alpha   90.00
_cell.angle_beta   90.00
_cell.angle_gamma   90.00
#
_symmetry.space_group_name_H-M   'P 1'
#
loop_
_entity.id
_entity.type
_entity.pdbx_description
1 polymer ?
#
loop_
_entity_poly.entity_id
_entity_poly.type
_entity_poly.pdbx_seq_one_letter_code
_entity_poly.pdbx_strand_id
1 'polypeptide(L)'
;NLLTTNNSTMKLLLNALTFLAVAGPSFAFTTSSKFGVVNRSESGTKLLARKPFISGNWKLNPQTRDEAIALGQEIAASITPDTPDIDIALFVPYVFIESTMNAVDGKLMVGAEGVSPESQGAFTGAVSCSMVKSIGVQWALAGHSERRTLFGETDEEINGQCLKLIEDGMSVMLCIGETLAE
;
A
#
# COMPACT_ATOMS: atom_id res chain seq x y z
N ASN A 1 15.67 -66.33 9.40
CA ASN A 1 15.25 -65.74 8.10
C ASN A 1 15.75 -64.30 8.10
N LEU A 2 17.02 -63.99 7.86
CA LEU A 2 17.98 -64.42 6.82
C LEU A 2 17.58 -63.96 5.40
N LEU A 3 18.43 -63.10 4.81
CA LEU A 3 18.55 -62.70 3.38
C LEU A 3 17.41 -61.78 2.86
N THR A 4 17.60 -60.72 2.05
CA THR A 4 18.79 -60.08 1.39
C THR A 4 18.43 -58.59 1.11
N THR A 5 19.18 -57.65 0.48
CA THR A 5 20.33 -57.70 -0.47
C THR A 5 21.16 -56.39 -0.45
N ASN A 6 22.46 -56.52 -0.78
CA ASN A 6 23.48 -55.60 -1.36
C ASN A 6 23.22 -54.07 -1.55
N ASN A 7 24.14 -53.12 -1.32
CA ASN A 7 25.63 -53.05 -1.38
C ASN A 7 26.23 -52.80 -2.79
N SER A 8 26.84 -51.61 -3.02
CA SER A 8 27.91 -51.39 -4.02
C SER A 8 28.54 -49.99 -3.91
N THR A 9 29.84 -49.91 -3.60
CA THR A 9 30.63 -48.67 -3.59
C THR A 9 32.05 -48.93 -4.09
N MET A 10 32.36 -48.53 -5.34
CA MET A 10 33.71 -48.47 -5.94
C MET A 10 33.71 -47.38 -7.03
N LYS A 11 34.61 -46.39 -7.04
CA LYS A 11 36.05 -46.43 -7.41
C LYS A 11 36.32 -46.75 -8.89
N LEU A 12 36.75 -45.74 -9.67
CA LEU A 12 38.01 -45.67 -10.48
C LEU A 12 38.03 -44.37 -11.34
N LEU A 13 39.14 -43.61 -11.43
CA LEU A 13 40.15 -43.56 -12.53
C LEU A 13 39.55 -43.26 -13.94
N LEU A 14 40.17 -42.51 -14.86
CA LEU A 14 41.42 -41.71 -14.95
C LEU A 14 41.39 -41.03 -16.35
N ASN A 15 41.97 -39.84 -16.56
CA ASN A 15 42.54 -39.49 -17.89
C ASN A 15 43.43 -38.25 -17.93
N ALA A 16 44.37 -38.28 -18.89
CA ALA A 16 45.37 -37.26 -19.23
C ALA A 16 45.63 -37.32 -20.76
N LEU A 17 46.54 -36.59 -21.42
CA LEU A 17 47.62 -35.69 -21.00
C LEU A 17 47.92 -34.71 -22.17
N THR A 18 48.52 -33.53 -21.90
CA THR A 18 49.37 -32.73 -22.84
C THR A 18 48.85 -32.25 -24.20
N PHE A 19 49.09 -30.96 -24.50
CA PHE A 19 49.94 -30.55 -25.64
C PHE A 19 50.64 -29.19 -25.33
N LEU A 20 51.76 -28.89 -26.01
CA LEU A 20 52.70 -27.79 -25.66
C LEU A 20 53.21 -27.03 -26.91
N ALA A 21 53.77 -25.82 -26.70
CA ALA A 21 54.52 -24.94 -27.62
C ALA A 21 53.65 -24.06 -28.57
N VAL A 22 54.06 -22.86 -29.04
CA VAL A 22 55.40 -22.28 -29.35
C VAL A 22 55.49 -20.75 -28.98
N ALA A 23 56.70 -20.19 -28.93
CA ALA A 23 57.05 -18.75 -28.75
C ALA A 23 56.50 -17.81 -29.87
N GLY A 24 56.50 -16.45 -29.81
CA GLY A 24 57.42 -15.48 -29.20
C GLY A 24 56.91 -14.01 -29.29
N PRO A 25 57.77 -12.96 -29.19
CA PRO A 25 57.36 -11.62 -28.71
C PRO A 25 57.27 -10.47 -29.75
N SER A 26 56.88 -9.27 -29.26
CA SER A 26 56.84 -7.93 -29.91
C SER A 26 55.59 -7.68 -30.77
N PHE A 27 54.78 -6.63 -30.57
CA PHE A 27 55.13 -5.21 -30.52
C PHE A 27 54.18 -4.38 -29.63
N ALA A 28 54.67 -3.26 -29.09
CA ALA A 28 53.87 -2.30 -28.35
C ALA A 28 53.45 -1.12 -29.25
N PHE A 29 52.15 -0.76 -29.24
CA PHE A 29 51.72 0.65 -29.22
C PHE A 29 50.23 0.80 -28.81
N THR A 30 49.97 1.90 -28.09
CA THR A 30 48.71 2.50 -27.59
C THR A 30 47.43 2.23 -28.43
N THR A 31 46.21 2.10 -27.88
CA THR A 31 45.49 3.12 -27.09
C THR A 31 44.75 2.62 -25.84
N SER A 32 44.79 3.44 -24.78
CA SER A 32 44.01 3.23 -23.55
C SER A 32 42.58 3.80 -23.69
N SER A 33 41.62 2.95 -24.03
CA SER A 33 40.18 3.30 -23.96
C SER A 33 39.28 2.10 -23.63
N LYS A 34 39.65 1.32 -22.62
CA LYS A 34 38.71 0.38 -21.98
C LYS A 34 38.11 1.01 -20.72
N PHE A 35 37.06 1.80 -20.92
CA PHE A 35 36.05 1.97 -19.88
C PHE A 35 35.57 0.56 -19.50
N GLY A 36 35.85 0.14 -18.27
CA GLY A 36 35.37 -1.15 -17.79
C GLY A 36 33.84 -1.14 -17.80
N VAL A 37 33.24 -2.17 -18.40
CA VAL A 37 31.83 -2.46 -18.15
C VAL A 37 31.74 -2.80 -16.67
N VAL A 38 31.33 -1.81 -15.87
CA VAL A 38 30.90 -2.07 -14.49
C VAL A 38 29.68 -2.95 -14.62
N ASN A 39 29.85 -4.25 -14.37
CA ASN A 39 28.74 -5.16 -14.16
C ASN A 39 27.96 -4.62 -12.97
N ARG A 40 26.92 -3.84 -13.27
CA ARG A 40 25.97 -3.35 -12.29
C ARG A 40 25.33 -4.60 -11.71
N SER A 41 25.74 -4.97 -10.49
CA SER A 41 25.00 -5.93 -9.70
C SER A 41 23.54 -5.49 -9.76
N GLU A 42 22.68 -6.33 -10.33
CA GLU A 42 21.25 -6.09 -10.32
C GLU A 42 20.78 -6.22 -8.88
N SER A 43 20.94 -5.13 -8.13
CA SER A 43 20.16 -4.81 -6.94
C SER A 43 18.74 -4.48 -7.39
N GLY A 44 18.12 -5.44 -8.09
CA GLY A 44 16.71 -5.47 -8.39
C GLY A 44 15.99 -5.65 -7.07
N THR A 45 15.60 -4.52 -6.46
CA THR A 45 14.57 -4.52 -5.44
C THR A 45 13.37 -5.23 -6.05
N LYS A 46 13.13 -6.49 -5.63
CA LYS A 46 11.88 -7.17 -5.91
C LYS A 46 10.80 -6.40 -5.18
N LEU A 47 10.20 -5.44 -5.88
CA LEU A 47 8.96 -4.82 -5.46
C LEU A 47 7.94 -5.96 -5.34
N LEU A 48 7.59 -6.30 -4.11
CA LEU A 48 6.46 -7.18 -3.86
C LEU A 48 5.22 -6.53 -4.50
N ALA A 49 4.35 -7.34 -5.08
CA ALA A 49 3.09 -6.84 -5.63
C ALA A 49 2.34 -6.11 -4.51
N ARG A 50 2.02 -4.83 -4.72
CA ARG A 50 1.19 -4.08 -3.77
C ARG A 50 -0.19 -4.71 -3.75
N LYS A 51 -0.72 -4.98 -2.55
CA LYS A 51 -2.10 -5.42 -2.38
C LYS A 51 -3.04 -4.37 -2.98
N PRO A 52 -4.04 -4.74 -3.82
CA PRO A 52 -5.00 -3.78 -4.34
C PRO A 52 -5.87 -3.22 -3.21
N PHE A 53 -6.19 -1.93 -3.28
CA PHE A 53 -7.01 -1.22 -2.31
C PHE A 53 -8.19 -0.58 -3.05
N ILE A 54 -9.42 -0.88 -2.63
CA ILE A 54 -10.65 -0.32 -3.20
C ILE A 54 -11.35 0.51 -2.14
N SER A 55 -11.64 1.77 -2.45
CA SER A 55 -12.33 2.70 -1.55
C SER A 55 -13.63 3.23 -2.16
N GLY A 56 -14.71 3.22 -1.38
CA GLY A 56 -15.92 4.00 -1.68
C GLY A 56 -15.96 5.26 -0.82
N ASN A 57 -15.93 6.45 -1.41
CA ASN A 57 -16.25 7.70 -0.72
C ASN A 57 -17.75 8.00 -0.92
N TRP A 58 -18.54 7.96 0.15
CA TRP A 58 -19.99 8.19 0.07
C TRP A 58 -20.35 9.68 -0.11
N LYS A 59 -19.44 10.58 0.29
CA LYS A 59 -19.66 12.04 0.30
C LYS A 59 -20.89 12.34 1.17
N LEU A 60 -21.63 13.40 0.86
CA LEU A 60 -22.84 13.80 1.60
C LEU A 60 -24.06 12.85 1.40
N ASN A 61 -23.86 11.55 1.54
CA ASN A 61 -24.85 10.47 1.40
C ASN A 61 -24.56 9.31 2.37
N PRO A 62 -25.56 8.45 2.67
CA PRO A 62 -26.98 8.63 2.37
C PRO A 62 -27.62 9.70 3.28
N GLN A 63 -28.95 9.84 3.26
CA GLN A 63 -29.63 10.92 4.01
C GLN A 63 -30.08 10.46 5.41
N THR A 64 -30.21 9.15 5.63
CA THR A 64 -30.60 8.59 6.94
C THR A 64 -29.62 7.52 7.43
N ARG A 65 -29.59 7.32 8.75
CA ARG A 65 -28.80 6.25 9.39
C ARG A 65 -29.23 4.86 8.91
N ASP A 66 -30.52 4.65 8.69
CA ASP A 66 -31.05 3.34 8.34
C ASP A 66 -30.71 2.98 6.88
N GLU A 67 -30.66 3.98 5.98
CA GLU A 67 -30.07 3.85 4.64
C GLU A 67 -28.55 3.55 4.70
N ALA A 68 -27.80 4.19 5.61
CA ALA A 68 -26.38 3.94 5.79
C ALA A 68 -26.09 2.50 6.25
N ILE A 69 -26.90 2.00 7.20
CA ILE A 69 -26.83 0.61 7.67
C ILE A 69 -27.13 -0.36 6.52
N ALA A 70 -28.21 -0.12 5.76
CA ALA A 70 -28.59 -0.98 4.63
C ALA A 70 -27.52 -1.02 3.54
N LEU A 71 -27.02 0.15 3.10
CA LEU A 71 -25.95 0.24 2.09
C LEU A 71 -24.65 -0.42 2.55
N GLY A 72 -24.27 -0.24 3.82
CA GLY A 72 -23.14 -0.91 4.42
C GLY A 72 -23.29 -2.44 4.40
N GLN A 73 -24.47 -2.94 4.78
CA GLN A 73 -24.78 -4.38 4.77
C GLN A 73 -24.78 -4.98 3.37
N GLU A 74 -25.32 -4.28 2.37
CA GLU A 74 -25.33 -4.72 0.97
C GLU A 74 -23.89 -4.87 0.42
N ILE A 75 -23.04 -3.86 0.66
CA ILE A 75 -21.63 -3.91 0.26
C ILE A 75 -20.91 -5.05 1.02
N ALA A 76 -21.10 -5.15 2.34
CA ALA A 76 -20.50 -6.21 3.16
C ALA A 76 -21.03 -7.63 2.83
N ALA A 77 -22.21 -7.76 2.23
CA ALA A 77 -22.75 -9.03 1.73
C ALA A 77 -22.16 -9.42 0.37
N SER A 78 -21.75 -8.44 -0.45
CA SER A 78 -21.06 -8.68 -1.74
C SER A 78 -19.63 -9.20 -1.58
N ILE A 79 -19.02 -9.04 -0.40
CA ILE A 79 -17.72 -9.60 -0.06
C ILE A 79 -17.90 -11.08 0.31
N THR A 80 -17.35 -11.96 -0.53
CA THR A 80 -17.48 -13.42 -0.44
C THR A 80 -16.11 -14.10 -0.26
N PRO A 81 -16.05 -15.40 0.10
CA PRO A 81 -14.79 -16.15 0.15
C PRO A 81 -14.03 -16.22 -1.19
N ASP A 82 -14.71 -16.00 -2.32
CA ASP A 82 -14.12 -15.97 -3.66
C ASP A 82 -13.63 -14.56 -4.08
N THR A 83 -13.85 -13.55 -3.23
CA THR A 83 -13.32 -12.19 -3.46
C THR A 83 -11.78 -12.24 -3.40
N PRO A 84 -11.06 -11.66 -4.39
CA PRO A 84 -9.59 -11.66 -4.37
C PRO A 84 -9.02 -10.98 -3.12
N ASP A 85 -7.74 -11.25 -2.80
CA ASP A 85 -7.06 -10.60 -1.67
C ASP A 85 -6.85 -9.10 -1.95
N ILE A 86 -7.83 -8.30 -1.56
CA ILE A 86 -7.89 -6.85 -1.70
C ILE A 86 -8.29 -6.21 -0.37
N ASP A 87 -7.85 -4.99 -0.13
CA ASP A 87 -8.29 -4.19 1.00
C ASP A 87 -9.49 -3.34 0.56
N ILE A 88 -10.54 -3.30 1.37
CA ILE A 88 -11.79 -2.59 1.06
C ILE A 88 -12.07 -1.57 2.17
N ALA A 89 -12.29 -0.32 1.79
CA ALA A 89 -12.62 0.78 2.71
C ALA A 89 -13.85 1.57 2.25
N LEU A 90 -14.67 2.02 3.20
CA LEU A 90 -15.76 2.98 2.97
C LEU A 90 -15.50 4.24 3.79
N PHE A 91 -15.47 5.40 3.14
CA PHE A 91 -15.41 6.70 3.79
C PHE A 91 -16.83 7.28 3.86
N VAL A 92 -17.27 7.58 5.09
CA VAL A 92 -18.68 7.73 5.46
C VAL A 92 -18.87 9.03 6.27
N PRO A 93 -19.97 9.77 6.08
CA PRO A 93 -20.31 10.92 6.92
C PRO A 93 -20.23 10.62 8.41
N TYR A 94 -19.64 11.54 9.19
CA TYR A 94 -19.32 11.34 10.61
C TYR A 94 -20.49 10.80 11.44
N VAL A 95 -21.72 11.25 11.16
CA VAL A 95 -22.96 10.86 11.85
C VAL A 95 -23.37 9.40 11.63
N PHE A 96 -22.79 8.69 10.65
CA PHE A 96 -23.11 7.31 10.32
C PHE A 96 -21.95 6.33 10.50
N ILE A 97 -20.72 6.80 10.81
CA ILE A 97 -19.52 5.96 10.92
C ILE A 97 -19.74 4.77 11.86
N GLU A 98 -20.10 5.02 13.13
CA GLU A 98 -20.27 3.96 14.14
C GLU A 98 -21.40 2.99 13.77
N SER A 99 -22.51 3.51 13.24
CA SER A 99 -23.63 2.68 12.76
C SER A 99 -23.22 1.78 11.59
N THR A 100 -22.42 2.29 10.66
CA THR A 100 -21.91 1.54 9.51
C THR A 100 -20.86 0.50 9.95
N MET A 101 -19.97 0.85 10.88
CA MET A 101 -18.98 -0.08 11.46
C MET A 101 -19.66 -1.29 12.10
N ASN A 102 -20.69 -1.06 12.91
CA ASN A 102 -21.49 -2.13 13.52
C ASN A 102 -22.26 -2.95 12.47
N ALA A 103 -22.67 -2.34 11.37
CA ALA A 103 -23.45 -2.98 10.31
C ALA A 103 -22.60 -3.88 9.38
N VAL A 104 -21.32 -3.57 9.18
CA VAL A 104 -20.41 -4.34 8.31
C VAL A 104 -19.62 -5.44 9.02
N ASP A 105 -19.67 -5.50 10.36
CA ASP A 105 -19.08 -6.53 11.21
C ASP A 105 -17.62 -6.88 10.84
N GLY A 106 -16.80 -5.84 10.65
CA GLY A 106 -15.37 -5.97 10.35
C GLY A 106 -15.01 -6.55 8.97
N LYS A 107 -15.98 -6.86 8.09
CA LYS A 107 -15.71 -7.39 6.73
C LYS A 107 -14.98 -6.39 5.81
N LEU A 108 -15.09 -5.10 6.10
CA LEU A 108 -14.41 -4.02 5.41
C LEU A 108 -14.05 -2.92 6.42
N MET A 109 -13.14 -2.04 6.04
CA MET A 109 -12.74 -0.89 6.87
C MET A 109 -13.74 0.25 6.70
N VAL A 110 -14.07 0.95 7.78
CA VAL A 110 -14.82 2.22 7.72
C VAL A 110 -13.90 3.35 8.14
N GLY A 111 -13.91 4.44 7.36
CA GLY A 111 -13.04 5.60 7.47
C GLY A 111 -13.83 6.91 7.55
N ALA A 112 -13.14 7.96 8.00
CA ALA A 112 -13.69 9.31 8.09
C ALA A 112 -13.39 10.13 6.82
N GLU A 113 -14.34 10.96 6.37
CA GLU A 113 -14.20 11.79 5.17
C GLU A 113 -13.21 12.97 5.32
N GLY A 114 -12.69 13.16 6.52
CA GLY A 114 -11.65 14.13 6.87
C GLY A 114 -11.35 14.06 8.37
N VAL A 115 -10.35 14.80 8.81
CA VAL A 115 -10.13 15.17 10.21
C VAL A 115 -9.60 16.59 10.28
N SER A 116 -9.66 17.22 11.45
CA SER A 116 -8.90 18.44 11.73
C SER A 116 -7.42 18.10 11.97
N PRO A 117 -6.46 18.96 11.57
CA PRO A 117 -5.09 18.88 12.06
C PRO A 117 -5.01 19.16 13.57
N GLU A 118 -6.00 19.86 14.12
CA GLU A 118 -6.06 20.26 15.51
C GLU A 118 -6.57 19.13 16.40
N SER A 119 -5.86 18.86 17.50
CA SER A 119 -6.23 17.77 18.42
C SER A 119 -7.45 18.13 19.27
N GLN A 120 -7.55 19.39 19.69
CA GLN A 120 -8.60 19.96 20.54
C GLN A 120 -8.52 21.50 20.47
N GLY A 121 -9.64 22.20 20.69
CA GLY A 121 -9.66 23.66 20.75
C GLY A 121 -11.00 24.27 20.34
N ALA A 122 -10.99 25.57 20.05
CA ALA A 122 -12.17 26.34 19.66
C ALA A 122 -12.53 26.18 18.17
N PHE A 123 -12.60 24.93 17.69
CA PHE A 123 -12.82 24.57 16.28
C PHE A 123 -14.24 24.02 16.07
N THR A 124 -15.25 24.87 16.24
CA THR A 124 -16.67 24.49 16.15
C THR A 124 -16.99 23.81 14.81
N GLY A 125 -17.52 22.59 14.86
CA GLY A 125 -17.85 21.78 13.68
C GLY A 125 -16.72 20.94 13.11
N ALA A 126 -15.49 21.09 13.61
CA ALA A 126 -14.37 20.22 13.26
C ALA A 126 -14.41 18.90 14.07
N VAL A 127 -13.88 17.83 13.48
CA VAL A 127 -13.72 16.51 14.12
C VAL A 127 -12.24 16.18 14.17
N SER A 128 -11.67 15.98 15.36
CA SER A 128 -10.24 15.68 15.48
C SER A 128 -9.93 14.20 15.28
N CYS A 129 -8.68 13.89 14.95
CA CYS A 129 -8.19 12.52 14.78
C CYS A 129 -8.50 11.62 16.01
N SER A 130 -8.34 12.16 17.22
CA SER A 130 -8.65 11.43 18.46
C SER A 130 -10.14 11.09 18.63
N MET A 131 -11.06 11.89 18.08
CA MET A 131 -12.50 11.62 18.13
C MET A 131 -12.88 10.41 17.26
N VAL A 132 -12.40 10.35 16.01
CA VAL A 132 -12.70 9.21 15.13
C VAL A 132 -11.97 7.95 15.59
N LYS A 133 -10.75 8.09 16.12
CA LYS A 133 -9.99 6.97 16.68
C LYS A 133 -10.65 6.36 17.93
N SER A 134 -11.36 7.15 18.75
CA SER A 134 -12.02 6.65 19.96
C SER A 134 -13.18 5.67 19.68
N ILE A 135 -13.81 5.77 18.50
CA ILE A 135 -14.82 4.83 18.01
C ILE A 135 -14.23 3.73 17.09
N GLY A 136 -12.90 3.61 17.02
CA GLY A 136 -12.21 2.51 16.32
C GLY A 136 -11.87 2.77 14.84
N VAL A 137 -12.05 3.99 14.32
CA VAL A 137 -11.65 4.34 12.95
C VAL A 137 -10.13 4.31 12.81
N GLN A 138 -9.64 3.72 11.71
CA GLN A 138 -8.21 3.58 11.41
C GLN A 138 -7.76 4.34 10.15
N TRP A 139 -8.71 4.80 9.33
CA TRP A 139 -8.45 5.49 8.07
C TRP A 139 -9.21 6.82 7.99
N ALA A 140 -8.57 7.84 7.42
CA ALA A 140 -9.26 9.07 7.02
C ALA A 140 -8.80 9.57 5.64
N LEU A 141 -9.71 10.24 4.95
CA LEU A 141 -9.41 11.03 3.76
C LEU A 141 -8.66 12.33 4.13
N ALA A 142 -7.83 12.83 3.21
CA ALA A 142 -7.24 14.16 3.30
C ALA A 142 -7.19 14.80 1.90
N GLY A 143 -7.53 16.09 1.78
CA GLY A 143 -7.37 16.86 0.54
C GLY A 143 -8.26 16.43 -0.63
N HIS A 144 -9.47 15.93 -0.37
CA HIS A 144 -10.44 15.59 -1.42
C HIS A 144 -10.73 16.82 -2.31
N SER A 145 -10.87 16.64 -3.62
CA SER A 145 -10.97 17.75 -4.59
C SER A 145 -12.16 18.69 -4.30
N GLU A 146 -13.26 18.17 -3.77
CA GLU A 146 -14.41 18.96 -3.31
C GLU A 146 -14.08 19.86 -2.12
N ARG A 147 -13.18 19.44 -1.22
CA ARG A 147 -12.71 20.28 -0.10
C ARG A 147 -11.83 21.41 -0.58
N ARG A 148 -10.89 21.12 -1.49
CA ARG A 148 -10.05 22.11 -2.16
C ARG A 148 -10.87 23.15 -2.92
N THR A 149 -11.86 22.71 -3.71
CA THR A 149 -12.61 23.58 -4.64
C THR A 149 -13.82 24.28 -4.01
N LEU A 150 -14.58 23.63 -3.13
CA LEU A 150 -15.81 24.18 -2.56
C LEU A 150 -15.59 24.81 -1.17
N PHE A 151 -14.60 24.33 -0.42
CA PHE A 151 -14.31 24.79 0.95
C PHE A 151 -12.97 25.54 1.06
N GLY A 152 -12.20 25.66 -0.03
CA GLY A 152 -10.95 26.41 -0.08
C GLY A 152 -9.77 25.76 0.66
N GLU A 153 -9.84 24.45 0.90
CA GLU A 153 -8.84 23.72 1.70
C GLU A 153 -7.45 23.73 1.02
N THR A 154 -6.45 24.24 1.75
CA THR A 154 -5.09 24.51 1.29
C THR A 154 -4.14 23.33 1.46
N ASP A 155 -3.02 23.31 0.72
CA ASP A 155 -2.00 22.27 0.86
C ASP A 155 -1.34 22.29 2.25
N GLU A 156 -1.21 23.46 2.88
CA GLU A 156 -0.73 23.60 4.26
C GLU A 156 -1.66 22.91 5.27
N GLU A 157 -2.98 23.12 5.14
CA GLU A 157 -3.99 22.46 5.99
C GLU A 157 -4.01 20.94 5.76
N ILE A 158 -3.92 20.50 4.50
CA ILE A 158 -3.94 19.08 4.12
C ILE A 158 -2.68 18.37 4.60
N ASN A 159 -1.51 19.01 4.50
CA ASN A 159 -0.28 18.51 5.08
C ASN A 159 -0.39 18.39 6.61
N GLY A 160 -1.00 19.38 7.28
CA GLY A 160 -1.32 19.30 8.71
C GLY A 160 -2.19 18.09 9.06
N GLN A 161 -3.25 17.82 8.29
CA GLN A 161 -4.11 16.64 8.48
C GLN A 161 -3.35 15.33 8.29
N CYS A 162 -2.52 15.25 7.24
CA CYS A 162 -1.73 14.06 6.94
C CYS A 162 -0.71 13.76 8.05
N LEU A 163 0.03 14.78 8.49
CA LEU A 163 0.97 14.66 9.62
C LEU A 163 0.23 14.23 10.88
N LYS A 164 -0.90 14.87 11.20
CA LYS A 164 -1.67 14.55 12.40
C LYS A 164 -2.19 13.11 12.42
N LEU A 165 -2.67 12.60 11.28
CA LEU A 165 -3.09 11.20 11.13
C LEU A 165 -1.90 10.24 11.37
N ILE A 166 -0.75 10.52 10.76
CA ILE A 166 0.45 9.69 10.88
C ILE A 166 0.99 9.69 12.32
N GLU A 167 1.05 10.85 12.99
CA GLU A 167 1.48 11.00 14.38
C GLU A 167 0.58 10.23 15.35
N ASP A 168 -0.73 10.29 15.15
CA ASP A 168 -1.70 9.53 15.95
C ASP A 168 -1.79 8.05 15.50
N GLY A 169 -0.99 7.60 14.54
CA GLY A 169 -0.93 6.20 14.08
C GLY A 169 -2.17 5.74 13.30
N MET A 170 -2.88 6.66 12.65
CA MET A 170 -3.93 6.38 11.67
C MET A 170 -3.36 6.37 10.24
N SER A 171 -4.01 5.64 9.36
CA SER A 171 -3.70 5.64 7.94
C SER A 171 -4.43 6.77 7.21
N VAL A 172 -3.77 7.36 6.22
CA VAL A 172 -4.30 8.49 5.44
C VAL A 172 -4.47 8.10 3.98
N MET A 173 -5.64 8.42 3.41
CA MET A 173 -5.86 8.39 1.97
C MET A 173 -5.80 9.83 1.43
N LEU A 174 -4.60 10.26 1.06
CA LEU A 174 -4.35 11.59 0.51
C LEU A 174 -4.82 11.67 -0.95
N CYS A 175 -5.75 12.57 -1.22
CA CYS A 175 -6.20 12.88 -2.56
C CYS A 175 -5.38 14.02 -3.18
N ILE A 176 -4.93 13.77 -4.42
CA ILE A 176 -4.27 14.72 -5.31
C ILE A 176 -4.89 14.60 -6.70
N GLY A 177 -4.83 15.68 -7.48
CA GLY A 177 -5.32 15.72 -8.84
C GLY A 177 -5.35 17.16 -9.36
N GLU A 178 -5.09 17.30 -10.65
CA GLU A 178 -5.15 18.53 -11.42
C GLU A 178 -6.59 18.94 -11.77
N THR A 179 -6.78 20.22 -12.10
CA THR A 179 -7.98 20.71 -12.78
C THR A 179 -7.82 20.56 -14.30
N LEU A 180 -8.93 20.64 -15.05
CA LEU A 180 -8.91 20.57 -16.52
C LEU A 180 -8.15 21.72 -17.20
N ALA A 181 -7.80 22.78 -16.46
CA ALA A 181 -7.16 23.98 -16.99
C ALA A 181 -5.64 24.04 -16.76
N GLU A 182 -5.08 23.07 -16.03
CA GLU A 182 -3.66 22.93 -15.69
C GLU A 182 -2.93 21.94 -16.61
#